data_AF-B9XGX1-F1
#
_entry.id   AF-B9XGX1-F1
#
_cell.length_a   1.000
_cell.length_b   1.000
_cell.length_c   1.000
_cell.angle_alpha   90.00
_cell.angle_beta   90.00
_cell.angle_gamma   90.00
#
_symmetry.space_group_name_H-M   'P 1'
#
loop_
_entity.id
_entity.type
_entity.pdbx_description
1 polymer ?
#
loop_
_entity_poly.entity_id
_entity_poly.type
_entity_poly.pdbx_seq_one_letter_code
_entity_poly.pdbx_strand_id
1 'polypeptide(L)'
;MIALEVRKNGKRVCIAGAEDLAVLSTNIAAVGKLGKKTVPARPDETTGEIHYSVGGLTSRPDPDKDVHVRWKSVAPLKVGDVIEVRILETEKVDRATSRTKAKRKRT
;
A
#
# COMPACT_ATOMS: atom_id res chain seq x y z
N MET A 1 3.92 8.18 -17.11
CA MET A 1 2.81 7.71 -16.24
C MET A 1 2.93 8.35 -14.86
N ILE A 2 1.83 8.47 -14.10
CA ILE A 2 1.88 8.90 -12.69
C ILE A 2 2.47 7.75 -11.86
N ALA A 3 3.44 8.06 -11.00
CA ALA A 3 4.08 7.10 -10.09
C ALA A 3 4.27 7.70 -8.69
N LEU A 4 4.43 6.82 -7.69
CA LEU A 4 4.78 7.16 -6.32
C LEU A 4 6.18 6.64 -6.01
N GLU A 5 7.13 7.55 -5.78
CA GLU A 5 8.37 7.18 -5.10
C GLU A 5 8.11 7.17 -3.60
N VAL A 6 8.39 6.03 -2.97
CA VAL A 6 8.19 5.82 -1.54
C VAL A 6 9.53 5.60 -0.86
N ARG A 7 9.80 6.34 0.22
CA ARG A 7 11.01 6.21 1.05
C ARG A 7 10.61 5.98 2.50
N LYS A 8 11.40 5.17 3.21
CA LYS A 8 11.30 4.97 4.66
C LYS A 8 12.61 5.41 5.30
N ASN A 9 12.55 6.38 6.22
CA ASN A 9 13.72 6.93 6.93
C ASN A 9 14.85 7.31 5.94
N GLY A 10 14.50 8.04 4.88
CA GLY A 10 15.42 8.45 3.82
C GLY A 10 15.87 7.34 2.84
N LYS A 11 15.57 6.05 3.11
CA LYS A 11 15.92 4.93 2.23
C LYS A 11 14.79 4.64 1.24
N ARG A 12 15.12 4.57 -0.05
CA ARG A 12 14.16 4.26 -1.12
C ARG A 12 13.59 2.85 -0.93
N VAL A 13 12.26 2.75 -0.91
CA VAL A 13 11.51 1.49 -0.87
C VAL A 13 11.18 1.05 -2.30
N CYS A 14 10.51 1.92 -3.07
CA CYS A 14 10.20 1.68 -4.47
C CYS A 14 9.79 2.95 -5.23
N ILE A 15 9.77 2.88 -6.56
CA ILE A 15 8.96 3.72 -7.44
C ILE A 15 7.81 2.85 -7.97
N ALA A 16 6.59 3.08 -7.46
CA ALA A 16 5.40 2.32 -7.81
C ALA A 16 4.59 3.03 -8.89
N GLY A 17 4.25 2.31 -9.96
CA GLY A 17 3.42 2.81 -11.05
C GLY A 17 3.28 1.76 -12.15
N ALA A 18 2.23 1.87 -12.96
CA ALA A 18 2.04 1.12 -14.20
C ALA A 18 1.02 1.86 -15.07
N GLU A 19 1.05 1.63 -16.38
CA GLU A 19 0.20 2.32 -17.36
C GLU A 19 -1.26 1.88 -17.29
N ASP A 20 -1.52 0.69 -16.78
CA ASP A 20 -2.84 0.08 -16.70
C ASP A 20 -3.49 0.22 -15.31
N LEU A 21 -3.03 1.16 -14.47
CA LEU A 21 -3.60 1.39 -13.13
C LEU A 21 -4.82 2.31 -13.17
N ALA A 22 -5.88 1.91 -12.46
CA ALA A 22 -6.95 2.82 -12.05
C ALA A 22 -6.80 3.29 -10.60
N VAL A 23 -6.01 2.58 -9.79
CA VAL A 23 -5.69 2.95 -8.41
C VAL A 23 -4.21 2.76 -8.17
N LEU A 24 -3.58 3.76 -7.57
CA LEU A 24 -2.23 3.70 -7.04
C LEU A 24 -2.24 4.30 -5.64
N SER A 25 -1.77 3.55 -4.64
CA SER A 25 -1.86 3.97 -3.25
C SER A 25 -0.64 3.59 -2.43
N THR A 26 -0.30 4.47 -1.50
CA THR A 26 0.57 4.19 -0.36
C THR A 26 -0.26 4.35 0.89
N ASN A 27 -0.44 3.27 1.65
CA ASN A 27 -1.32 3.26 2.80
C ASN A 27 -0.49 3.10 4.07
N ILE A 28 -0.78 3.93 5.07
CA ILE A 28 -0.31 3.77 6.45
C ILE A 28 -1.54 3.50 7.31
N ALA A 29 -1.48 2.46 8.14
CA ALA A 29 -2.55 2.12 9.06
C ALA A 29 -1.97 1.82 10.43
N ALA A 30 -2.58 2.41 11.46
CA ALA A 30 -2.40 2.07 12.84
C ALA A 30 -3.68 1.37 13.31
N VAL A 31 -3.55 0.20 13.96
CA VAL A 31 -4.67 -0.63 14.42
C VAL A 31 -4.46 -1.03 15.88
N GLY A 32 -5.55 -1.36 16.57
CA GLY A 32 -5.55 -1.81 17.95
C GLY A 32 -5.65 -0.70 18.98
N LYS A 33 -5.02 -0.89 20.15
CA LYS A 33 -5.16 0.04 21.30
C LYS A 33 -4.30 1.29 21.11
N LEU A 34 -4.74 2.22 20.26
CA LEU A 34 -3.98 3.42 19.89
C LEU A 34 -4.00 4.55 20.93
N GLY A 35 -4.90 4.49 21.91
CA GLY A 35 -5.00 5.52 22.95
C GLY A 35 -5.72 5.04 24.20
N LYS A 36 -5.72 5.88 25.24
CA LYS A 36 -6.29 5.55 26.56
C LYS A 36 -7.80 5.28 26.53
N LYS A 37 -8.50 5.84 25.53
CA LYS A 37 -9.95 5.68 25.35
C LYS A 37 -10.31 4.58 24.35
N THR A 38 -9.32 3.94 23.72
CA THR A 38 -9.56 2.87 22.77
C THR A 38 -9.79 1.56 23.52
N VAL A 39 -10.91 0.90 23.23
CA VAL A 39 -11.16 -0.47 23.67
C VAL A 39 -10.54 -1.44 22.66
N PRO A 40 -9.90 -2.52 23.11
CA PRO A 40 -9.32 -3.49 22.20
C PRO A 40 -10.43 -4.24 21.45
N ALA A 41 -10.19 -4.59 20.18
CA ALA A 41 -11.12 -5.40 19.40
C ALA A 41 -11.11 -6.87 19.85
N ARG A 42 -10.03 -7.31 20.50
CA ARG A 42 -9.88 -8.66 21.08
C ARG A 42 -9.30 -8.59 22.49
N PRO A 43 -9.65 -9.52 23.41
CA PRO A 43 -9.16 -9.46 24.80
C PRO A 43 -7.63 -9.48 24.95
N ASP A 44 -6.91 -10.10 24.02
CA ASP A 44 -5.45 -10.24 23.98
C ASP A 44 -4.73 -9.07 23.31
N GLU A 45 -5.46 -8.12 22.71
CA GLU A 45 -4.90 -6.98 22.01
C GLU A 45 -4.46 -5.90 23.02
N THR A 46 -3.16 -5.88 23.33
CA THR A 46 -2.59 -5.03 24.39
C THR A 46 -1.92 -3.77 23.86
N THR A 47 -1.56 -3.72 22.58
CA THR A 47 -0.79 -2.63 21.97
C THR A 47 -1.37 -2.21 20.62
N GLY A 48 -0.90 -1.07 20.10
CA GLY A 48 -1.18 -0.64 18.74
C GLY A 48 -0.12 -1.15 17.76
N GLU A 49 -0.55 -1.66 16.61
CA GLU A 49 0.34 -2.04 15.51
C GLU A 49 0.27 -0.99 14.40
N ILE A 50 1.42 -0.56 13.89
CA ILE A 50 1.50 0.37 12.77
C ILE A 50 2.15 -0.36 11.60
N HIS A 51 1.53 -0.26 10.43
CA HIS A 51 2.05 -0.85 9.21
C HIS A 51 1.84 0.06 8.01
N TYR A 52 2.58 -0.23 6.95
CA TYR A 52 2.42 0.41 5.66
C TYR A 52 2.46 -0.59 4.52
N SER A 53 1.89 -0.20 3.38
CA SER A 53 1.96 -0.96 2.13
C SER A 53 1.88 -0.03 0.93
N VAL A 54 2.37 -0.53 -0.21
CA VAL A 54 2.34 0.19 -1.50
C VAL A 54 1.77 -0.74 -2.55
N GLY A 55 0.67 -0.32 -3.18
CA GLY A 55 -0.06 -1.16 -4.11
C GLY A 55 -0.94 -0.36 -5.07
N GLY A 56 -1.69 -1.10 -5.86
CA GLY A 56 -2.60 -0.55 -6.84
C GLY A 56 -3.56 -1.60 -7.36
N LEU A 57 -4.47 -1.15 -8.22
CA LEU A 57 -5.42 -1.99 -8.94
C LEU A 57 -5.39 -1.58 -10.40
N THR A 58 -5.18 -2.56 -11.27
CA THR A 58 -5.29 -2.32 -12.71
C THR A 58 -6.74 -2.10 -13.12
N SER A 59 -6.96 -1.37 -14.21
CA SER A 59 -8.22 -1.38 -14.94
C SER A 59 -7.93 -1.61 -16.42
N ARG A 60 -8.50 -2.69 -16.95
CA ARG A 60 -8.29 -3.13 -18.34
C ARG A 60 -9.63 -3.24 -19.07
N PRO A 61 -9.63 -3.28 -20.41
CA PRO A 61 -10.87 -3.42 -21.19
C PRO A 61 -11.71 -4.65 -20.82
N ASP A 62 -11.06 -5.72 -20.37
CA ASP A 62 -11.72 -6.87 -19.77
C ASP A 62 -11.55 -6.81 -18.23
N PRO A 63 -12.61 -6.46 -17.47
CA PRO A 63 -12.55 -6.36 -16.01
C PRO A 63 -12.19 -7.67 -15.32
N ASP A 64 -12.47 -8.82 -15.96
CA ASP A 64 -12.06 -10.13 -15.42
C ASP A 64 -10.54 -10.34 -15.51
N LYS A 65 -9.79 -9.39 -16.07
CA LYS A 65 -8.33 -9.37 -16.09
C LYS A 65 -7.72 -8.36 -15.11
N ASP A 66 -8.52 -7.71 -14.27
CA ASP A 66 -7.99 -6.76 -13.30
C ASP A 66 -7.23 -7.47 -12.17
N VAL A 67 -6.17 -6.81 -11.71
CA VAL A 67 -5.16 -7.37 -10.82
C VAL A 67 -4.81 -6.36 -9.74
N HIS A 68 -4.82 -6.82 -8.49
CA HIS A 68 -4.15 -6.13 -7.39
C HIS A 68 -2.64 -6.27 -7.58
N VAL A 69 -1.97 -5.13 -7.66
CA VAL A 69 -0.52 -5.05 -7.80
C VAL A 69 0.07 -4.58 -6.48
N ARG A 70 1.17 -5.18 -6.05
CA ARG A 70 1.91 -4.73 -4.85
C ARG A 70 3.37 -4.50 -5.20
N TRP A 71 3.89 -3.35 -4.77
CA TRP A 71 5.33 -3.06 -4.74
C TRP A 71 5.89 -3.34 -3.35
N LYS A 72 5.12 -3.03 -2.31
CA LYS A 72 5.46 -3.33 -0.93
C LYS A 72 4.28 -4.01 -0.22
N SER A 73 4.47 -5.27 0.16
CA SER A 73 3.57 -5.96 1.09
C SER A 73 3.54 -5.27 2.44
N VAL A 74 2.49 -5.55 3.22
CA VAL A 74 2.31 -5.04 4.59
C VAL A 74 3.60 -5.24 5.38
N ALA A 75 4.17 -4.15 5.87
CA ALA A 75 5.40 -4.14 6.63
C ALA A 75 5.25 -3.23 7.86
N PRO A 76 5.92 -3.56 8.98
CA PRO A 76 5.76 -2.81 10.22
C PRO A 76 6.43 -1.43 10.14
N LEU A 77 5.83 -0.49 10.86
CA LEU A 77 6.38 0.81 11.23
C LEU A 77 6.46 0.91 12.75
N LYS A 78 7.35 1.79 13.21
CA LYS A 78 7.48 2.16 14.61
C LYS A 78 7.24 3.65 14.77
N VAL A 79 6.85 4.08 15.98
CA VAL A 79 6.80 5.51 16.32
C VAL A 79 8.17 6.13 16.06
N GLY A 80 8.18 7.25 15.33
CA GLY A 80 9.40 7.92 14.89
C GLY A 80 9.89 7.53 13.49
N ASP A 81 9.37 6.45 12.88
CA ASP A 81 9.62 6.19 11.46
C ASP A 81 8.97 7.28 10.59
N VAL A 82 9.67 7.66 9.52
CA VAL A 82 9.20 8.63 8.51
C VAL A 82 8.94 7.90 7.20
N ILE A 83 7.74 8.07 6.64
CA ILE A 83 7.40 7.67 5.28
C ILE A 83 7.27 8.94 4.43
N GLU A 84 8.08 9.01 3.39
CA GLU A 84 8.02 10.09 2.40
C GLU A 84 7.44 9.51 1.10
N VAL A 85 6.44 10.20 0.55
CA VAL A 85 5.82 9.84 -0.73
C VAL A 85 5.96 11.04 -1.67
N ARG A 86 6.65 10.82 -2.78
CA ARG A 86 6.81 11.82 -3.85
C ARG A 86 6.01 11.36 -5.07
N ILE A 87 5.11 12.21 -5.54
CA ILE A 87 4.36 11.99 -6.78
C ILE A 87 5.25 12.43 -7.94
N LEU A 88 5.39 11.55 -8.93
CA LEU A 88 6.27 11.74 -10.07
C LEU A 88 5.52 11.47 -11.38
N GLU A 89 5.91 12.16 -12.44
CA GLU A 89 5.70 11.71 -13.81
C GLU A 89 6.99 11.05 -14.30
N THR A 90 6.90 9.79 -14.73
CA THR A 90 8.06 9.01 -15.19
C THR A 90 7.63 7.89 -16.12
N GLU A 91 8.55 7.41 -16.95
CA GLU A 91 8.40 6.19 -17.75
C GLU A 91 9.02 4.96 -17.07
N LYS A 92 9.85 5.17 -16.04
CA LYS A 92 10.59 4.12 -15.34
C LYS A 92 10.05 3.92 -13.93
N VAL A 93 9.62 2.69 -13.66
CA VAL A 93 9.04 2.22 -12.39
C VAL A 93 9.70 0.91 -11.97
N ASP A 94 9.64 0.58 -10.69
CA ASP A 94 10.13 -0.71 -10.21
C ASP A 94 9.14 -1.82 -10.56
N ARG A 95 9.66 -3.04 -10.73
CA ARG A 95 8.84 -4.24 -10.90
C ARG A 95 8.04 -4.51 -9.63
N ALA A 96 6.73 -4.74 -9.80
CA ALA A 96 5.87 -5.18 -8.71
C ALA A 96 6.33 -6.52 -8.12
N THR A 97 6.27 -6.65 -6.80
CA THR A 97 6.66 -7.85 -6.05
C THR A 97 5.56 -8.92 -6.04
N SER A 98 4.29 -8.53 -6.20
CA SER A 98 3.18 -9.47 -6.30
C SER A 98 2.03 -8.95 -7.16
N ARG A 99 1.29 -9.88 -7.75
CA ARG A 99 0.11 -9.68 -8.59
C ARG A 99 -0.94 -10.73 -8.23
N THR A 100 -2.15 -10.30 -7.88
CA THR A 100 -3.26 -11.19 -7.55
C THR A 100 -4.53 -10.76 -8.28
N LYS A 101 -5.23 -11.69 -8.91
CA LYS A 101 -6.48 -11.40 -9.64
C LYS A 101 -7.49 -10.71 -8.72
N ALA A 102 -8.10 -9.63 -9.18
CA ALA A 102 -9.18 -8.95 -8.47
C ALA A 102 -10.39 -9.89 -8.37
N LYS A 103 -11.03 -9.96 -7.20
CA LYS A 103 -12.26 -10.74 -7.03
C LYS A 103 -13.41 -10.04 -7.77
N ARG A 104 -14.25 -10.83 -8.42
CA ARG A 104 -15.45 -10.36 -9.13
C ARG A 104 -16.35 -9.56 -8.19
N LYS A 105 -16.94 -8.45 -8.66
CA LYS A 105 -18.17 -7.94 -8.03
C LYS A 105 -19.23 -9.05 -8.16
N ARG A 106 -19.81 -9.49 -7.04
CA ARG A 106 -21.07 -10.24 -7.09
C ARG A 106 -22.13 -9.24 -7.51
N THR A 107 -22.60 -9.36 -8.75
CA THR A 107 -23.84 -8.76 -9.22
C THR A 107 -25.03 -9.44 -8.56
#